data_AF-B4N3F7-F1
#
_entry.id   AF-B4N3F7-F1
#
_cell.length_a   1.000
_cell.length_b   1.000
_cell.length_c   1.000
_cell.angle_alpha   90.00
_cell.angle_beta   90.00
_cell.angle_gamma   90.00
#
_symmetry.space_group_name_H-M   'P 1'
#
loop_
_entity.id
_entity.type
_entity.pdbx_description
1 polymer ?
#
loop_
_entity_poly.entity_id
_entity_poly.type
_entity_poly.pdbx_seq_one_letter_code
_entity_poly.pdbx_strand_id
1 'polypeptide(L)'
;MNQLLLLSVVCICVYASVQAKVMPMMKAHDLVINANGELVWADELTSVPDACDFHCTDQDLPVCAHNGQCLQMFTSSCTMSSYNCRHPQKRFDTVENWRCRENWAPMCSEAERKELKLQ
;
A
#
# COMPACT_ATOMS: atom_id res chain seq x y z
N MET A 1 58.12 25.01 17.56
CA MET A 1 56.73 25.44 17.83
C MET A 1 55.97 25.50 16.52
N ASN A 2 54.97 24.69 16.19
CA ASN A 2 54.50 23.44 16.78
C ASN A 2 53.63 22.73 15.70
N GLN A 3 54.23 21.82 14.91
CA GLN A 3 53.55 21.10 13.81
C GLN A 3 52.40 20.22 14.33
N LEU A 4 52.47 19.79 15.60
CA LEU A 4 51.37 19.12 16.31
C LEU A 4 50.13 20.02 16.51
N LEU A 5 50.32 21.34 16.56
CA LEU A 5 49.25 22.31 16.81
C LEU A 5 48.49 22.63 15.51
N LEU A 6 49.12 22.48 14.34
CA LEU A 6 48.41 22.54 13.05
C LEU A 6 47.56 21.28 12.82
N LEU A 7 48.07 20.10 13.18
CA LEU A 7 47.34 18.83 13.03
C LEU A 7 46.11 18.77 13.94
N SER A 8 46.19 19.30 15.18
CA SER A 8 45.05 19.34 16.10
C SER A 8 43.95 20.30 15.63
N VAL A 9 44.30 21.47 15.09
CA VAL A 9 43.32 22.46 14.59
C VAL A 9 42.59 21.92 13.36
N VAL A 10 43.28 21.27 12.41
CA VAL A 10 42.64 20.64 11.25
C VAL A 10 41.69 19.52 11.69
N CYS A 11 42.08 18.71 12.68
CA CYS A 11 41.22 17.66 13.22
C CYS A 11 39.93 18.23 13.82
N ILE A 12 40.03 19.31 14.61
CA ILE A 12 38.87 19.96 15.24
C ILE A 12 37.91 20.56 14.20
N CYS A 13 38.43 21.16 13.12
CA CYS A 13 37.59 21.72 12.05
C CYS A 13 36.79 20.64 11.29
N VAL A 14 37.36 19.44 11.10
CA VAL A 14 36.66 18.34 10.41
C VAL A 14 35.54 17.75 11.28
N TYR A 15 35.78 17.58 12.59
CA TYR A 15 34.76 17.04 13.51
C TYR A 15 33.53 17.95 13.68
N ALA A 16 33.69 19.27 13.56
CA ALA A 16 32.57 20.21 13.71
C ALA A 16 31.61 20.24 12.50
N SER A 17 31.98 19.64 11.36
CA SER A 17 31.14 19.67 10.13
C SER A 17 30.07 18.59 10.06
N VAL A 18 29.98 17.71 11.05
CA VAL A 18 29.07 16.57 11.04
C VAL A 18 28.03 16.76 12.15
N GLN A 19 26.75 16.83 11.75
CA GLN A 19 25.52 16.94 12.57
C GLN A 19 24.85 18.32 12.59
N ALA A 20 24.64 18.93 11.42
CA ALA A 20 23.41 19.68 11.22
C ALA A 20 22.27 18.65 11.08
N LYS A 21 21.60 18.33 12.19
CA LYS A 21 20.32 17.60 12.14
C LYS A 21 19.29 18.58 11.62
N VAL A 22 19.02 18.52 10.31
CA VAL A 22 17.86 19.19 9.72
C VAL A 22 16.64 18.66 10.47
N MET A 23 15.99 19.50 11.28
CA MET A 23 14.70 19.15 11.84
C MET A 23 13.73 19.03 10.66
N PRO A 24 12.88 17.99 10.61
CA PRO A 24 11.84 17.95 9.60
C PRO A 24 11.01 19.23 9.77
N MET A 25 10.91 20.01 8.69
CA MET A 25 9.97 21.12 8.62
C MET A 25 8.59 20.54 8.96
N MET A 26 7.94 21.05 10.01
CA MET A 26 6.54 20.72 10.29
C MET A 26 5.77 21.00 9.01
N LYS A 27 5.29 19.94 8.38
CA LYS A 27 4.56 19.99 7.12
C LYS A 27 3.39 20.94 7.36
N ALA A 28 3.37 22.06 6.65
CA ALA A 28 2.25 22.99 6.73
C ALA A 28 0.97 22.20 6.41
N HIS A 29 -0.06 22.34 7.23
CA HIS A 29 -1.37 21.80 6.90
C HIS A 29 -1.90 22.58 5.70
N ASP A 30 -1.84 21.96 4.52
CA ASP A 30 -2.37 22.54 3.29
C ASP A 30 -3.90 22.47 3.33
N LEU A 31 -4.56 23.58 2.98
CA LEU A 31 -6.01 23.63 2.76
C LEU A 31 -6.32 23.28 1.31
N VAL A 32 -7.28 22.38 1.08
CA VAL A 32 -7.71 21.92 -0.24
C VAL A 32 -9.23 22.05 -0.39
N ILE A 33 -9.73 22.16 -1.63
CA ILE A 33 -11.17 22.18 -1.91
C ILE A 33 -11.63 20.75 -2.18
N ASN A 34 -12.61 20.24 -1.44
CA ASN A 34 -13.17 18.90 -1.65
C ASN A 34 -14.19 18.87 -2.82
N ALA A 35 -14.84 17.72 -3.05
CA ALA A 35 -15.84 17.55 -4.12
C ALA A 35 -17.15 18.34 -3.91
N ASN A 36 -17.44 18.82 -2.70
CA ASN A 36 -18.64 19.62 -2.40
C ASN A 36 -18.36 21.14 -2.45
N GLY A 37 -17.11 21.54 -2.68
CA GLY A 37 -16.68 22.94 -2.78
C GLY A 37 -16.22 23.56 -1.46
N GLU A 38 -16.07 22.79 -0.38
CA GLU A 38 -15.59 23.26 0.92
C GLU A 38 -14.06 23.21 1.02
N LEU A 39 -13.49 24.21 1.70
CA LEU A 39 -12.08 24.22 2.10
C LEU A 39 -11.90 23.30 3.31
N VAL A 40 -11.15 22.22 3.13
CA VAL A 40 -10.84 21.22 4.17
C VAL A 40 -9.33 21.06 4.30
N TRP A 41 -8.88 20.55 5.44
CA TRP A 41 -7.46 20.22 5.62
C TRP A 41 -7.09 19.01 4.76
N ALA A 42 -5.91 19.04 4.14
CA ALA A 42 -5.45 17.96 3.26
C ALA A 42 -5.36 16.61 3.99
N ASP A 43 -5.11 16.61 5.30
CA ASP A 43 -5.10 15.41 6.14
C ASP A 43 -6.51 14.83 6.35
N GLU A 44 -7.55 15.66 6.37
CA GLU A 44 -8.94 15.22 6.39
C GLU A 44 -9.38 14.62 5.04
N LEU A 45 -8.82 15.10 3.93
CA LEU A 45 -9.04 14.47 2.62
C LEU A 45 -8.37 13.08 2.54
N THR A 46 -7.22 12.90 3.23
CA THR A 46 -6.55 11.60 3.35
C THR A 46 -7.14 10.69 4.42
N SER A 47 -8.01 11.21 5.30
CA SER A 47 -8.74 10.42 6.29
C SER A 47 -10.07 9.88 5.76
N VAL A 48 -10.51 10.35 4.58
CA VAL A 48 -11.52 9.64 3.80
C VAL A 48 -10.94 8.27 3.49
N PRO A 49 -11.50 7.17 4.02
CA PRO A 49 -11.02 5.83 3.69
C PRO A 49 -10.95 5.73 2.17
N ASP A 50 -9.90 5.09 1.64
CA ASP A 50 -9.90 4.69 0.23
C ASP A 50 -11.27 4.06 -0.04
N ALA A 51 -12.00 4.52 -1.06
CA ALA A 51 -13.39 4.10 -1.30
C ALA A 51 -13.51 2.57 -1.44
N CYS A 52 -12.37 1.89 -1.58
CA CYS A 52 -12.23 0.44 -1.66
C CYS A 52 -11.67 -0.23 -0.39
N ASP A 53 -11.56 0.47 0.73
CA ASP A 53 -11.08 -0.05 2.02
C ASP A 53 -12.26 -0.65 2.80
N PHE A 54 -12.61 -1.89 2.45
CA PHE A 54 -13.70 -2.61 3.08
C PHE A 54 -13.22 -3.28 4.38
N HIS A 55 -13.95 -3.05 5.47
CA HIS A 55 -13.79 -3.81 6.70
C HIS A 55 -14.49 -5.17 6.58
N CYS A 56 -13.79 -6.17 6.05
CA CYS A 56 -14.30 -7.53 5.94
C CYS A 56 -14.20 -8.25 7.29
N THR A 57 -15.27 -8.93 7.70
CA THR A 57 -15.27 -9.76 8.91
C THR A 57 -14.81 -11.17 8.57
N ASP A 58 -14.25 -11.89 9.55
CA ASP A 58 -13.81 -13.27 9.37
C ASP A 58 -14.97 -14.29 9.31
N GLN A 59 -16.22 -13.82 9.39
CA GLN A 59 -17.41 -14.68 9.37
C GLN A 59 -17.87 -15.02 7.95
N ASP A 60 -17.39 -14.29 6.96
CA ASP A 60 -17.77 -14.53 5.57
C ASP A 60 -17.15 -15.82 5.02
N LEU A 61 -17.90 -16.52 4.17
CA LEU A 61 -17.44 -17.77 3.56
C LEU A 61 -16.48 -17.50 2.39
N PRO A 62 -15.46 -18.36 2.19
CA PRO A 62 -14.55 -18.25 1.06
C PRO A 62 -15.26 -18.46 -0.27
N VAL A 63 -14.80 -17.72 -1.28
CA VAL A 63 -15.37 -17.74 -2.64
C VAL A 63 -14.29 -18.05 -3.68
N CYS A 64 -14.64 -18.92 -4.62
CA CYS A 64 -13.82 -19.17 -5.81
C CYS A 64 -14.15 -18.15 -6.90
N ALA A 65 -13.13 -17.57 -7.53
CA ALA A 65 -13.32 -16.60 -8.59
C ALA A 65 -12.30 -16.76 -9.72
N HIS A 66 -12.63 -16.26 -10.90
CA HIS A 66 -11.83 -16.35 -12.12
C HIS A 66 -11.65 -14.96 -12.75
N ASN A 67 -10.46 -14.65 -13.27
CA ASN A 67 -10.17 -13.36 -13.92
C ASN A 67 -9.93 -13.47 -15.44
N GLY A 68 -10.24 -14.60 -16.06
CA GLY A 68 -9.91 -14.88 -17.47
C GLY A 68 -8.60 -15.66 -17.67
N GLN A 69 -7.74 -15.71 -16.66
CA GLN A 69 -6.41 -16.33 -16.73
C GLN A 69 -6.26 -17.49 -15.75
N CYS A 70 -6.64 -17.28 -14.50
CA CYS A 70 -6.46 -18.24 -13.43
C CYS A 70 -7.60 -18.19 -12.40
N LEU A 71 -7.72 -19.25 -11.61
CA LEU A 71 -8.63 -19.32 -10.48
C LEU A 71 -7.97 -18.84 -9.19
N GLN A 72 -8.70 -18.12 -8.36
CA GLN A 72 -8.27 -17.66 -7.04
C GLN A 72 -9.37 -17.93 -6.01
N MET A 73 -8.96 -18.50 -4.87
CA MET A 73 -9.82 -18.56 -3.69
C MET A 73 -9.63 -17.28 -2.88
N PHE A 74 -10.68 -16.49 -2.73
CA PHE A 74 -10.71 -15.36 -1.81
C PHE A 74 -11.22 -15.83 -0.45
N THR A 75 -10.73 -15.21 0.61
CA THR A 75 -11.17 -15.49 1.99
C THR A 75 -12.66 -15.15 2.18
N SER A 76 -13.19 -14.19 1.41
CA SER A 76 -14.60 -13.86 1.39
C SER A 76 -15.05 -13.14 0.12
N SER A 77 -16.36 -13.04 -0.09
CA SER A 77 -16.94 -12.15 -1.10
C SER A 77 -16.57 -10.68 -0.85
N CYS A 78 -16.42 -10.28 0.41
CA CYS A 78 -15.98 -8.93 0.77
C CYS A 78 -14.53 -8.67 0.31
N THR A 79 -13.60 -9.58 0.56
CA THR A 79 -12.19 -9.40 0.15
C THR A 79 -12.04 -9.41 -1.36
N MET A 80 -12.80 -10.24 -2.08
CA MET A 80 -12.89 -10.18 -3.54
C MET A 80 -13.42 -8.83 -4.04
N SER A 81 -14.47 -8.30 -3.41
CA SER A 81 -15.07 -7.01 -3.80
C SER A 81 -14.11 -5.85 -3.55
N SER A 82 -13.40 -5.86 -2.41
CA SER A 82 -12.32 -4.91 -2.11
C SER A 82 -11.21 -4.95 -3.16
N TYR A 83 -10.80 -6.15 -3.54
CA TYR A 83 -9.81 -6.36 -4.57
C TYR A 83 -10.26 -5.76 -5.92
N ASN A 84 -11.47 -6.10 -6.35
CA ASN A 84 -12.06 -5.66 -7.62
C ASN A 84 -12.27 -4.15 -7.68
N CYS A 85 -12.55 -3.52 -6.54
CA CYS A 85 -12.66 -2.07 -6.42
C CYS A 85 -11.30 -1.41 -6.65
N ARG A 86 -10.23 -1.91 -6.01
CA ARG A 86 -8.86 -1.41 -6.16
C ARG A 86 -8.25 -1.70 -7.54
N HIS A 87 -8.72 -2.74 -8.22
CA HIS A 87 -8.15 -3.22 -9.49
C HIS A 87 -9.22 -3.39 -10.59
N PRO A 88 -9.80 -2.29 -11.11
CA PRO A 88 -10.91 -2.36 -12.06
C PRO A 88 -10.55 -3.04 -13.41
N GLN A 89 -9.26 -3.10 -13.75
CA GLN A 89 -8.76 -3.73 -14.98
C GLN A 89 -8.37 -5.21 -14.80
N LYS A 90 -8.33 -5.71 -13.56
CA LYS A 90 -7.86 -7.07 -13.23
C LYS A 90 -8.88 -7.82 -12.36
N ARG A 91 -10.16 -7.62 -12.65
CA ARG A 91 -11.25 -8.09 -11.79
C ARG A 91 -11.40 -9.61 -11.83
N PHE A 92 -11.92 -10.15 -10.74
CA PHE A 92 -12.35 -11.52 -10.61
C PHE A 92 -13.87 -11.61 -10.56
N ASP A 93 -14.42 -12.59 -11.27
CA ASP A 93 -15.84 -12.93 -11.23
C ASP A 93 -16.02 -14.25 -10.48
N THR A 94 -17.02 -14.31 -9.60
CA THR A 94 -17.31 -15.51 -8.81
C THR A 94 -17.69 -16.67 -9.74
N VAL A 95 -17.15 -17.85 -9.45
CA VAL A 95 -17.51 -19.11 -10.10
C VAL A 95 -17.88 -20.14 -9.03
N GLU A 96 -18.30 -21.33 -9.43
CA GLU A 96 -18.67 -22.35 -8.46
C GLU A 96 -17.46 -22.79 -7.62
N ASN A 97 -17.64 -22.86 -6.29
CA ASN A 97 -16.56 -23.18 -5.35
C ASN A 97 -15.83 -24.51 -5.62
N TRP A 98 -16.49 -25.46 -6.28
CA TRP A 98 -15.85 -26.72 -6.65
C TRP A 98 -14.75 -26.54 -7.70
N ARG A 99 -14.78 -25.48 -8.53
CA ARG A 99 -13.76 -25.24 -9.55
C ARG A 99 -12.36 -25.02 -8.97
N CYS A 100 -12.26 -24.33 -7.84
CA CYS A 100 -10.98 -24.11 -7.14
C CYS A 100 -10.51 -25.34 -6.34
N ARG A 101 -11.30 -26.42 -6.27
CA ARG A 101 -10.92 -27.68 -5.61
C ARG A 101 -10.48 -28.75 -6.61
N GLU A 102 -10.88 -28.59 -7.86
CA GLU A 102 -10.48 -29.47 -8.94
C GLU A 102 -9.15 -29.03 -9.56
N ASN A 103 -8.45 -29.96 -10.18
CA ASN A 103 -7.12 -29.74 -10.76
C ASN A 103 -7.12 -29.45 -12.27
N TRP A 104 -8.30 -29.37 -12.90
CA TRP A 104 -8.40 -29.16 -14.35
C TRP A 104 -8.21 -27.70 -14.77
N ALA A 105 -8.47 -26.75 -13.88
CA ALA A 105 -8.26 -25.32 -14.11
C ALA A 105 -7.05 -24.83 -13.32
N PRO A 106 -6.18 -24.00 -13.93
CA PRO A 106 -5.01 -23.49 -13.23
C PRO A 106 -5.43 -22.50 -12.14
N MET A 107 -4.97 -22.74 -10.91
CA MET A 107 -4.97 -21.73 -9.86
C MET A 107 -3.89 -20.68 -10.16
N CYS A 108 -4.09 -19.46 -9.70
CA CYS A 108 -3.10 -18.40 -9.84
C CYS A 108 -1.80 -18.82 -9.15
N SER A 109 -0.71 -18.84 -9.90
CA SER A 109 0.64 -19.13 -9.41
C SER A 109 1.11 -18.05 -8.42
N GLU A 110 2.17 -18.32 -7.66
CA GLU A 110 2.74 -17.32 -6.74
C GLU A 110 3.20 -16.05 -7.47
N ALA A 111 3.75 -16.20 -8.67
CA ALA A 111 4.15 -15.07 -9.51
C ALA A 111 2.94 -14.22 -9.91
N GLU A 112 1.88 -14.85 -10.42
CA GLU A 112 0.64 -14.15 -10.79
C GLU A 112 0.00 -13.49 -9.56
N ARG A 113 -0.07 -14.18 -8.42
CA ARG A 113 -0.61 -13.60 -7.18
C ARG A 113 0.14 -12.35 -6.75
N LYS A 114 1.47 -12.35 -6.88
CA LYS A 114 2.31 -11.18 -6.58
C LYS A 114 2.06 -10.03 -7.57
N GLU A 115 1.94 -10.31 -8.86
CA GLU A 115 1.64 -9.30 -9.89
C GLU A 115 0.23 -8.72 -9.77
N LEU A 116 -0.71 -9.57 -9.34
CA LEU A 116 -2.08 -9.21 -9.07
C LEU A 116 -2.24 -8.49 -7.73
N LYS A 117 -1.23 -8.47 -6.86
CA LYS A 117 -1.29 -7.94 -5.48
C LYS A 117 -2.38 -8.61 -4.64
N LEU A 118 -2.54 -9.92 -4.84
CA LEU A 118 -3.39 -10.74 -3.98
C LEU A 118 -2.63 -10.96 -2.67
N GLN A 119 -3.14 -10.36 -1.58
CA GLN A 119 -2.56 -10.46 -0.23
C GLN A 119 -2.68 -11.89 0.32
#